data_AF-A0A1I8MZV6-F1
#
_entry.id   AF-A0A1I8MZV6-F1
#
_cell.length_a   1.000
_cell.length_b   1.000
_cell.length_c   1.000
_cell.angle_alpha   90.00
_cell.angle_beta   90.00
_cell.angle_gamma   90.00
#
_symmetry.space_group_name_H-M   'P 1'
#
loop_
_entity.id
_entity.type
_entity.pdbx_description
1 polymer ?
#
loop_
_entity_poly.entity_id
_entity_poly.type
_entity_poly.pdbx_seq_one_letter_code
_entity_poly.pdbx_strand_id
1 'polypeptide(L)'
;LHAEYDMNNDDYKTHRVIQAFDTAQFIEATRWDSDVQILAGDLNTKPKDISYKVLLHTSEMTDTCNSDSVTTNECKHNSYTPKKVLGKNLNGFRIDHIFVRSADSIKTEILEYKLPLPHRVPGQKYSYSDHEAVQVRLLLRPKGDDEDSCSVRHVSAAIDGSDSMHDVQLTPPNTPIPNGKSHSNGHVEEDCAAATDKTSIKVAVIQESIDLCEGHLNQLKTDRAVYFTISFILLTALILMAEFPVPHGYKTLYLLLKLLVFGVILFCVFMGSLWNLMERNGTLSGKTSMEMKLAGSKLLPLKTD
;
A
#
# COMPACT_ATOMS: atom_id res chain seq x y z
N LEU A 1 -3.84 -2.13 3.14
CA LEU A 1 -2.99 -1.18 3.90
C LEU A 1 -3.89 -0.26 4.72
N HIS A 2 -3.45 0.24 5.88
CA HIS A 2 -4.24 1.23 6.64
C HIS A 2 -4.60 2.42 5.75
N ALA A 3 -5.73 3.08 6.03
CA ALA A 3 -6.11 4.31 5.33
C ALA A 3 -5.35 5.52 5.89
N GLU A 4 -5.18 6.55 5.07
CA GLU A 4 -4.67 7.85 5.47
C GLU A 4 -5.85 8.76 5.84
N TYR A 5 -5.97 9.12 7.12
CA TYR A 5 -7.10 9.94 7.61
C TYR A 5 -6.76 11.43 7.74
N ASP A 6 -5.47 11.78 7.94
CA ASP A 6 -4.98 13.16 7.98
C ASP A 6 -3.60 13.26 7.36
N MET A 7 -3.47 14.08 6.32
CA MET A 7 -2.22 14.30 5.59
C MET A 7 -1.19 15.11 6.41
N ASN A 8 -1.65 15.93 7.36
CA ASN A 8 -0.77 16.78 8.18
C ASN A 8 -0.27 16.05 9.44
N ASN A 9 -1.03 15.06 9.92
CA ASN A 9 -0.69 14.26 11.09
C ASN A 9 -1.04 12.78 10.84
N ASP A 10 -0.16 12.13 10.07
CA ASP A 10 -0.37 10.75 9.65
C ASP A 10 0.29 9.76 10.61
N ASP A 11 -0.40 9.47 11.72
CA ASP A 11 0.05 8.53 12.74
C ASP A 11 0.22 7.09 12.20
N TYR A 12 -0.46 6.76 11.08
CA TYR A 12 -0.45 5.42 10.48
C TYR A 12 0.62 5.23 9.41
N LYS A 13 1.44 6.26 9.11
CA LYS A 13 2.45 6.19 8.04
C LYS A 13 3.39 5.00 8.22
N THR A 14 3.93 4.83 9.42
CA THR A 14 4.85 3.72 9.76
C THR A 14 4.16 2.36 9.61
N HIS A 15 2.89 2.26 10.03
CA HIS A 15 2.12 1.01 9.87
C HIS A 15 1.90 0.66 8.41
N ARG A 16 1.59 1.64 7.56
CA ARG A 16 1.45 1.41 6.11
C ARG A 16 2.77 0.93 5.50
N VAL A 17 3.90 1.50 5.90
CA VAL A 17 5.21 1.07 5.41
C VAL A 17 5.54 -0.38 5.81
N ILE A 18 5.28 -0.75 7.07
CA ILE A 18 5.48 -2.13 7.55
C ILE A 18 4.57 -3.10 6.78
N GLN A 19 3.28 -2.78 6.67
CA GLN A 19 2.32 -3.59 5.92
C GLN A 19 2.71 -3.74 4.43
N ALA A 20 3.20 -2.66 3.81
CA ALA A 20 3.66 -2.68 2.43
C ALA A 20 4.87 -3.60 2.26
N PHE A 21 5.82 -3.51 3.19
CA PHE A 21 7.00 -4.34 3.19
C PHE A 21 6.67 -5.83 3.40
N ASP A 22 5.84 -6.16 4.39
CA ASP A 22 5.42 -7.54 4.64
C ASP A 22 4.64 -8.13 3.46
N THR A 23 3.76 -7.32 2.84
CA THR A 23 3.03 -7.72 1.62
C THR A 23 4.01 -8.01 0.47
N ALA A 24 5.01 -7.14 0.27
CA ALA A 24 6.02 -7.33 -0.76
C ALA A 24 6.86 -8.61 -0.52
N GLN A 25 7.24 -8.87 0.72
CA GLN A 25 7.96 -10.10 1.08
C GLN A 25 7.11 -11.34 0.88
N PHE A 26 5.82 -11.28 1.19
CA PHE A 26 4.90 -12.38 0.95
C PHE A 26 4.79 -12.68 -0.56
N ILE A 27 4.58 -11.66 -1.40
CA ILE A 27 4.53 -11.81 -2.87
C ILE A 27 5.82 -12.44 -3.40
N GLU A 28 6.96 -12.05 -2.85
CA GLU A 28 8.26 -12.59 -3.24
C GLU A 28 8.41 -14.06 -2.80
N ALA A 29 8.05 -14.38 -1.56
CA ALA A 29 8.17 -15.72 -1.02
C ALA A 29 7.21 -16.72 -1.69
N THR A 30 6.05 -16.26 -2.15
CA THR A 30 5.03 -17.11 -2.80
C THR A 30 5.09 -17.09 -4.33
N ARG A 31 6.14 -16.52 -4.93
CA ARG A 31 6.24 -16.40 -6.40
C ARG A 31 6.31 -17.74 -7.12
N TRP A 32 7.05 -18.69 -6.55
CA TRP A 32 7.33 -20.01 -7.14
C TRP A 32 7.53 -19.95 -8.67
N ASP A 33 6.80 -20.77 -9.41
CA ASP A 33 6.79 -20.92 -10.87
C ASP A 33 5.58 -20.22 -11.51
N SER A 34 5.10 -19.12 -10.91
CA SER A 34 3.96 -18.39 -11.46
C SER A 34 4.36 -17.67 -12.75
N ASP A 35 3.63 -17.92 -13.85
CA ASP A 35 3.80 -17.20 -15.11
C ASP A 35 3.59 -15.69 -14.95
N VAL A 36 2.60 -15.30 -14.14
CA VAL A 36 2.24 -13.91 -13.85
C VAL A 36 1.73 -13.78 -12.41
N GLN A 37 2.17 -12.72 -11.73
CA GLN A 37 1.65 -12.30 -10.44
C GLN A 37 0.95 -10.95 -10.57
N ILE A 38 -0.22 -10.83 -9.94
CA ILE A 38 -1.03 -9.61 -9.94
C ILE A 38 -1.36 -9.26 -8.49
N LEU A 39 -1.08 -8.02 -8.11
CA LEU A 39 -1.54 -7.42 -6.87
C LEU A 39 -2.50 -6.29 -7.23
N ALA A 40 -3.76 -6.39 -6.82
CA ALA A 40 -4.78 -5.41 -7.15
C ALA A 40 -5.64 -5.05 -5.94
N GLY A 41 -6.03 -3.78 -5.83
CA GLY A 41 -7.00 -3.31 -4.84
C GLY A 41 -6.68 -1.91 -4.32
N ASP A 42 -7.42 -1.51 -3.28
CA ASP A 42 -7.15 -0.29 -2.53
C ASP A 42 -5.91 -0.49 -1.64
N LEU A 43 -4.80 0.10 -2.06
CA LEU A 43 -3.54 0.04 -1.35
C LEU A 43 -3.34 1.26 -0.44
N ASN A 44 -4.29 2.20 -0.36
CA ASN A 44 -4.24 3.39 0.50
C ASN A 44 -2.90 4.14 0.45
N THR A 45 -2.29 4.21 -0.74
CA THR A 45 -0.98 4.83 -0.96
C THR A 45 -0.95 5.51 -2.31
N LYS A 46 -0.36 6.70 -2.37
CA LYS A 46 -0.21 7.46 -3.62
C LYS A 46 1.08 7.03 -4.33
N PRO A 47 1.23 7.21 -5.66
CA PRO A 47 2.42 6.79 -6.42
C PRO A 47 3.76 7.36 -5.93
N LYS A 48 3.74 8.45 -5.15
CA LYS A 48 4.94 9.09 -4.60
C LYS A 48 5.20 8.75 -3.13
N ASP A 49 4.23 8.12 -2.47
CA ASP A 49 4.33 7.77 -1.06
C ASP A 49 5.36 6.64 -0.86
N ILE A 50 5.99 6.63 0.31
CA ILE A 50 7.00 5.63 0.65
C ILE A 50 6.43 4.21 0.63
N SER A 51 5.21 3.98 1.14
CA SER A 51 4.57 2.66 1.15
C SER A 51 4.37 2.09 -0.26
N TYR A 52 4.00 2.94 -1.22
CA TYR A 52 3.91 2.57 -2.64
C TYR A 52 5.27 2.13 -3.18
N LYS A 53 6.32 2.94 -2.96
CA LYS A 53 7.68 2.64 -3.41
C LYS A 53 8.21 1.34 -2.80
N VAL A 54 8.01 1.17 -1.49
CA VAL A 54 8.41 -0.05 -0.76
C VAL A 54 7.76 -1.27 -1.37
N LEU A 55 6.44 -1.22 -1.56
CA LEU A 55 5.68 -2.32 -2.13
C LEU A 55 6.17 -2.66 -3.54
N LEU A 56 6.27 -1.67 -4.41
CA LEU A 56 6.67 -1.83 -5.81
C LEU A 56 8.10 -2.36 -5.95
N HIS A 57 9.08 -1.70 -5.32
CA HIS A 57 10.50 -2.04 -5.48
C HIS A 57 10.93 -3.28 -4.70
N THR A 58 10.28 -3.58 -3.58
CA THR A 58 10.62 -4.78 -2.79
C THR A 58 10.06 -6.04 -3.45
N SER A 59 8.86 -5.97 -4.03
CA SER A 59 8.21 -7.08 -4.76
C SER A 59 8.65 -7.20 -6.22
N GLU A 60 9.42 -6.23 -6.73
CA GLU A 60 9.90 -6.19 -8.13
C GLU A 60 8.75 -6.23 -9.15
N MET A 61 7.57 -5.76 -8.74
CA MET A 61 6.42 -5.60 -9.62
C MET A 61 6.48 -4.27 -10.35
N THR A 62 5.67 -4.14 -11.39
CA THR A 62 5.48 -2.92 -12.18
C THR A 62 4.06 -2.42 -12.03
N ASP A 63 3.88 -1.10 -11.86
CA ASP A 63 2.55 -0.51 -11.88
C ASP A 63 2.05 -0.46 -13.33
N THR A 64 0.82 -0.93 -13.53
CA THR A 64 0.17 -0.95 -14.84
C THR A 64 -0.33 0.42 -15.28
N CYS A 65 -0.45 1.39 -14.37
CA CYS A 65 -0.89 2.73 -14.70
C CYS A 65 0.27 3.62 -15.15
N ASN A 66 0.25 4.06 -16.41
CA ASN A 66 1.26 4.95 -17.00
C ASN A 66 0.92 6.44 -16.92
N SER A 67 -0.21 6.80 -16.28
CA SER A 67 -0.70 8.18 -16.26
C SER A 67 -0.85 8.71 -14.83
N ASP A 68 -0.29 9.89 -14.60
CA ASP A 68 -0.42 10.64 -13.35
C ASP A 68 -1.79 11.34 -13.20
N SER A 69 -2.60 11.37 -14.27
CA SER A 69 -3.91 12.04 -14.26
C SER A 69 -5.06 11.16 -13.78
N VAL A 70 -4.83 9.85 -13.66
CA VAL A 70 -5.84 8.91 -13.16
C VAL A 70 -6.04 9.13 -11.67
N THR A 71 -7.28 9.27 -11.24
CA THR A 71 -7.67 9.32 -9.84
C THR A 71 -8.79 8.31 -9.58
N THR A 72 -8.75 7.71 -8.39
CA THR A 72 -9.65 6.63 -7.99
C THR A 72 -10.43 6.94 -6.73
N ASN A 73 -10.01 7.91 -5.93
CA ASN A 73 -10.67 8.31 -4.71
C ASN A 73 -10.75 9.85 -4.59
N GLU A 74 -11.76 10.33 -3.86
CA GLU A 74 -12.04 11.77 -3.67
C GLU A 74 -12.15 12.56 -4.99
N CYS A 75 -12.65 11.90 -6.05
CA CYS A 75 -12.78 12.48 -7.37
C CYS A 75 -13.87 13.55 -7.40
N LYS A 76 -13.65 14.67 -8.12
CA LYS A 76 -14.64 15.77 -8.30
C LYS A 76 -15.98 15.30 -8.84
N HIS A 77 -15.97 14.31 -9.71
CA HIS A 77 -17.17 13.79 -10.33
C HIS A 77 -17.89 12.78 -9.44
N ASN A 78 -17.29 12.26 -8.36
CA ASN A 78 -17.91 11.26 -7.49
C ASN A 78 -18.93 11.88 -6.51
N SER A 79 -20.06 11.20 -6.25
CA SER A 79 -21.15 11.76 -5.42
C SER A 79 -20.84 11.75 -3.93
N TYR A 80 -19.92 10.90 -3.50
CA TYR A 80 -19.55 10.73 -2.11
C TYR A 80 -18.42 11.68 -1.69
N THR A 81 -17.77 12.35 -2.64
CA THR A 81 -16.71 13.31 -2.35
C THR A 81 -17.26 14.57 -1.68
N PRO A 82 -16.88 14.88 -0.42
CA PRO A 82 -17.35 16.07 0.26
C PRO A 82 -16.80 17.35 -0.40
N LYS A 83 -17.63 18.40 -0.51
CA LYS A 83 -17.21 19.70 -1.10
C LYS A 83 -15.99 20.32 -0.39
N LYS A 84 -15.80 20.05 0.90
CA LYS A 84 -14.66 20.52 1.69
C LYS A 84 -13.33 19.95 1.18
N VAL A 85 -13.34 18.70 0.72
CA VAL A 85 -12.17 18.00 0.19
C VAL A 85 -11.78 18.55 -1.18
N LEU A 86 -12.78 18.81 -2.03
CA LEU A 86 -12.57 19.40 -3.36
C LEU A 86 -11.92 20.79 -3.32
N GLY A 87 -12.06 21.52 -2.22
CA GLY A 87 -11.37 22.78 -2.00
C GLY A 87 -9.86 22.64 -1.73
N LYS A 88 -9.40 21.46 -1.28
CA LYS A 88 -7.98 21.15 -1.03
C LYS A 88 -7.32 20.51 -2.25
N ASN A 89 -7.97 19.52 -2.86
CA ASN A 89 -7.50 18.87 -4.07
C ASN A 89 -8.69 18.67 -5.02
N LEU A 90 -8.63 19.33 -6.17
CA LEU A 90 -9.71 19.33 -7.16
C LEU A 90 -9.77 18.04 -7.97
N ASN A 91 -8.68 17.26 -8.06
CA ASN A 91 -8.58 16.12 -8.96
C ASN A 91 -8.80 14.77 -8.26
N GLY A 92 -8.58 14.71 -6.93
CA GLY A 92 -8.62 13.46 -6.15
C GLY A 92 -7.25 12.78 -6.06
N PHE A 93 -7.24 11.52 -5.65
CA PHE A 93 -6.03 10.72 -5.44
C PHE A 93 -6.12 9.36 -6.15
N ARG A 94 -4.97 8.78 -6.54
CA ARG A 94 -4.85 7.39 -6.99
C ARG A 94 -4.33 6.54 -5.85
N ILE A 95 -5.21 5.73 -5.27
CA ILE A 95 -4.88 4.81 -4.17
C ILE A 95 -5.25 3.36 -4.46
N ASP A 96 -6.03 3.13 -5.52
CA ASP A 96 -6.34 1.83 -6.07
C ASP A 96 -5.36 1.53 -7.20
N HIS A 97 -4.60 0.45 -7.08
CA HIS A 97 -3.55 0.10 -8.05
C HIS A 97 -3.67 -1.35 -8.50
N ILE A 98 -3.11 -1.63 -9.68
CA ILE A 98 -2.91 -2.98 -10.20
C ILE A 98 -1.43 -3.10 -10.55
N PHE A 99 -0.68 -3.87 -9.77
CA PHE A 99 0.72 -4.19 -10.04
C PHE A 99 0.83 -5.56 -10.69
N VAL A 100 1.78 -5.69 -11.60
CA VAL A 100 2.05 -6.94 -12.33
C VAL A 100 3.52 -7.30 -12.29
N ARG A 101 3.82 -8.59 -12.18
CA ARG A 101 5.14 -9.18 -12.45
C ARG A 101 4.96 -10.42 -13.30
N SER A 102 5.90 -10.69 -14.19
CA SER A 102 5.87 -11.87 -15.05
C SER A 102 7.12 -12.70 -14.86
N ALA A 103 7.00 -14.00 -15.07
CA ALA A 103 8.14 -14.89 -15.16
C ALA A 103 9.09 -14.46 -16.29
N ASP A 104 10.35 -14.89 -16.20
CA ASP A 104 11.35 -14.59 -17.22
C ASP A 104 11.01 -15.18 -18.59
N SER A 105 10.18 -16.22 -18.62
CA SER A 105 9.64 -16.88 -19.81
C SER A 105 8.42 -16.18 -20.42
N ILE A 106 7.87 -15.13 -19.78
CA ILE A 106 6.64 -14.45 -20.24
C ILE A 106 6.92 -12.96 -20.45
N LYS A 107 6.50 -12.44 -21.60
CA LYS A 107 6.38 -11.02 -21.92
C LYS A 107 4.94 -10.59 -21.65
N THR A 108 4.79 -9.60 -20.78
CA THR A 108 3.49 -8.97 -20.50
C THR A 108 3.43 -7.59 -21.09
N GLU A 109 2.40 -7.34 -21.90
CA GLU A 109 2.09 -6.03 -22.47
C GLU A 109 0.78 -5.50 -21.89
N ILE A 110 0.78 -4.24 -21.46
CA ILE A 110 -0.42 -3.56 -20.99
C ILE A 110 -1.13 -3.00 -22.22
N LEU A 111 -2.23 -3.63 -22.61
CA LEU A 111 -2.99 -3.23 -23.80
C LEU A 111 -3.97 -2.08 -23.52
N GLU A 112 -4.48 -2.00 -22.30
CA GLU A 112 -5.45 -0.98 -21.90
C GLU A 112 -5.40 -0.79 -20.39
N TYR A 113 -5.53 0.46 -19.94
CA TYR A 113 -5.82 0.85 -18.56
C TYR A 113 -6.99 1.84 -18.61
N LYS A 114 -8.08 1.60 -17.88
CA LYS A 114 -9.22 2.53 -17.82
C LYS A 114 -10.03 2.41 -16.54
N LEU A 115 -10.87 3.42 -16.29
CA LEU A 115 -11.96 3.36 -15.33
C LEU A 115 -13.21 2.86 -16.10
N PRO A 116 -13.67 1.61 -15.91
CA PRO A 116 -14.62 0.98 -16.82
C PRO A 116 -16.08 1.41 -16.58
N LEU A 117 -16.36 1.98 -15.41
CA LEU A 117 -17.70 2.39 -15.02
C LEU A 117 -17.95 3.87 -15.32
N PRO A 118 -19.18 4.26 -15.68
CA PRO A 118 -19.55 5.66 -15.70
C PRO A 118 -19.50 6.24 -14.28
N HIS A 119 -19.27 7.55 -14.17
CA HIS A 119 -19.17 8.26 -12.88
C HIS A 119 -20.41 8.17 -11.98
N ARG A 120 -21.57 7.76 -12.54
CA ARG A 120 -22.85 7.62 -11.85
C ARG A 120 -23.54 6.33 -12.27
N VAL A 121 -24.29 5.74 -11.36
CA VAL A 121 -25.17 4.63 -11.69
C VAL A 121 -26.24 5.14 -12.68
N PRO A 122 -26.49 4.44 -13.81
CA PRO A 122 -27.47 4.88 -14.81
C PRO A 122 -28.82 5.26 -14.20
N GLY A 123 -29.30 6.46 -14.52
CA GLY A 123 -30.57 7.00 -14.00
C GLY A 123 -30.52 7.48 -12.54
N GLN A 124 -29.37 7.39 -11.86
CA GLN A 124 -29.23 7.76 -10.45
C GLN A 124 -28.31 8.97 -10.27
N LYS A 125 -28.45 9.63 -9.11
CA LYS A 125 -27.62 10.78 -8.72
C LYS A 125 -26.36 10.38 -7.93
N TYR A 126 -26.21 9.10 -7.59
CA TYR A 126 -25.09 8.57 -6.81
C TYR A 126 -24.12 7.72 -7.68
N SER A 127 -22.86 7.66 -7.26
CA SER A 127 -21.79 6.81 -7.79
C SER A 127 -21.94 5.36 -7.33
N TYR A 128 -21.23 4.43 -7.97
CA TYR A 128 -21.21 3.02 -7.54
C TYR A 128 -20.54 2.82 -6.17
N SER A 129 -19.51 3.61 -5.88
CA SER A 129 -18.75 3.67 -4.64
C SER A 129 -18.13 5.07 -4.53
N ASP A 130 -17.61 5.41 -3.37
CA ASP A 130 -16.68 6.53 -3.15
C ASP A 130 -15.31 6.31 -3.82
N HIS A 131 -15.03 5.10 -4.31
CA HIS A 131 -13.92 4.78 -5.19
C HIS A 131 -14.38 4.52 -6.63
N GLU A 132 -13.50 4.82 -7.59
CA GLU A 132 -13.67 4.49 -9.01
C GLU A 132 -13.04 3.13 -9.31
N ALA A 133 -13.74 2.27 -10.05
CA ALA A 133 -13.22 0.97 -10.45
C ALA A 133 -12.02 1.11 -11.40
N VAL A 134 -11.05 0.21 -11.29
CA VAL A 134 -9.88 0.16 -12.18
C VAL A 134 -9.91 -1.13 -13.00
N GLN A 135 -9.70 -1.01 -14.31
CA GLN A 135 -9.58 -2.14 -15.23
C GLN A 135 -8.26 -2.05 -16.00
N VAL A 136 -7.59 -3.19 -16.11
CA VAL A 136 -6.43 -3.39 -16.99
C VAL A 136 -6.65 -4.58 -17.89
N ARG A 137 -6.18 -4.47 -19.14
CA ARG A 137 -6.12 -5.58 -20.09
C ARG A 137 -4.66 -5.91 -20.36
N LEU A 138 -4.25 -7.12 -19.97
CA LEU A 138 -2.89 -7.63 -20.14
C LEU A 138 -2.86 -8.61 -21.32
N LEU A 139 -1.76 -8.58 -22.08
CA LEU A 139 -1.43 -9.58 -23.07
C LEU A 139 -0.16 -10.31 -22.65
N LEU A 140 -0.28 -11.62 -22.50
CA LEU A 140 0.80 -12.51 -22.09
C LEU A 140 1.30 -13.26 -23.32
N ARG A 141 2.60 -13.23 -23.57
CA ARG A 141 3.25 -14.02 -24.64
C ARG A 141 4.48 -14.74 -24.09
N PRO A 142 4.79 -15.97 -24.52
CA PRO A 142 6.08 -16.57 -24.24
C PRO A 142 7.23 -15.68 -24.77
N LYS A 143 8.28 -15.49 -23.97
CA LYS A 143 9.59 -14.97 -24.40
C LYS A 143 10.34 -16.10 -25.07
N GLY A 144 10.02 -16.34 -26.33
CA GLY A 144 10.52 -17.47 -27.09
C GLY A 144 9.51 -17.86 -28.15
N ASP A 145 9.43 -17.03 -29.19
CA ASP A 145 9.08 -17.35 -30.58
C ASP A 145 9.01 -16.02 -31.35
N ASP A 146 10.15 -15.30 -31.43
CA ASP A 146 10.37 -14.28 -32.48
C ASP A 146 10.70 -14.95 -33.85
N GLU A 147 10.31 -16.21 -34.03
CA GLU A 147 10.17 -16.87 -35.32
C GLU A 147 8.78 -17.55 -35.40
N ASP A 148 7.84 -16.90 -36.09
CA ASP A 148 6.83 -17.46 -37.01
C ASP A 148 6.21 -18.86 -36.74
N SER A 149 6.05 -19.28 -35.49
CA SER A 149 5.43 -20.54 -35.12
C SER A 149 4.17 -20.27 -34.28
N CYS A 150 3.05 -20.11 -34.99
CA CYS A 150 1.73 -20.11 -34.38
C CYS A 150 1.41 -21.53 -33.91
N SER A 151 1.99 -21.96 -32.79
CA SER A 151 1.54 -23.17 -32.09
C SER A 151 0.52 -22.76 -31.04
N VAL A 152 -0.74 -22.68 -31.47
CA VAL A 152 -1.89 -22.57 -30.57
C VAL A 152 -1.90 -23.82 -29.68
N ARG A 153 -1.34 -23.71 -28.47
CA ARG A 153 -1.60 -24.70 -27.42
C ARG A 153 -2.98 -24.43 -26.85
N HIS A 154 -3.94 -25.24 -27.25
CA HIS A 154 -5.23 -25.32 -26.56
C HIS A 154 -4.99 -25.77 -25.13
N VAL A 155 -5.01 -24.83 -24.18
CA VAL A 155 -5.19 -25.15 -22.77
C VAL A 155 -6.68 -25.44 -22.58
N SER A 156 -7.05 -26.72 -22.67
CA SER A 156 -8.36 -27.16 -22.21
C SER A 156 -8.38 -27.10 -20.68
N ALA A 157 -8.92 -26.01 -20.14
CA ALA A 157 -9.46 -26.00 -18.80
C ALA A 157 -10.70 -26.91 -18.82
N ALA A 158 -10.54 -28.15 -18.38
CA ALA A 158 -11.68 -29.01 -18.09
C ALA A 158 -12.39 -28.44 -16.85
N ILE A 159 -13.45 -27.67 -17.08
CA ILE A 159 -14.46 -27.38 -16.07
C ILE A 159 -15.56 -28.40 -16.28
N ASP A 160 -15.60 -29.39 -15.40
CA ASP A 160 -16.72 -30.31 -15.27
C ASP A 160 -17.91 -29.57 -14.66
N GLY A 161 -19.08 -29.65 -15.29
CA GLY A 161 -20.36 -29.28 -14.68
C GLY A 161 -20.89 -27.86 -14.92
N SER A 162 -21.62 -27.71 -16.03
CA SER A 162 -22.80 -26.86 -16.25
C SER A 162 -22.95 -25.54 -15.47
N ASP A 163 -22.66 -24.42 -16.13
CA ASP A 163 -23.60 -23.30 -16.17
C ASP A 163 -23.38 -22.49 -17.45
N SER A 164 -24.45 -22.34 -18.25
CA SER A 164 -24.36 -21.76 -19.60
C SER A 164 -24.28 -20.23 -19.54
N MET A 165 -23.11 -19.66 -19.83
CA MET A 165 -22.99 -18.24 -20.15
C MET A 165 -22.81 -18.11 -21.68
N HIS A 166 -23.74 -17.40 -22.32
CA HIS A 166 -23.77 -17.26 -23.78
C HIS A 166 -22.48 -16.65 -24.34
N ASP A 167 -21.89 -17.33 -25.33
CA ASP A 167 -20.76 -16.84 -26.12
C ASP A 167 -21.10 -15.49 -26.78
N VAL A 168 -20.40 -14.44 -26.37
CA VAL A 168 -20.38 -13.17 -27.11
C VAL A 168 -19.40 -13.34 -28.26
N GLN A 169 -19.93 -13.44 -29.47
CA GLN A 169 -19.14 -13.48 -30.71
C GLN A 169 -18.36 -12.16 -30.87
N LEU A 170 -17.04 -12.22 -30.67
CA LEU A 170 -16.12 -11.11 -30.90
C LEU A 170 -15.73 -11.09 -32.39
N THR A 171 -16.22 -10.10 -33.13
CA THR A 171 -15.67 -9.77 -34.46
C THR A 171 -14.40 -8.93 -34.30
N PRO A 172 -13.31 -9.22 -35.03
CA PRO A 172 -12.10 -8.40 -35.00
C PRO A 172 -12.35 -7.02 -35.64
N PRO A 173 -11.81 -5.92 -35.09
CA PRO A 173 -11.76 -4.66 -35.81
C PRO A 173 -10.68 -4.72 -36.90
N ASN A 174 -11.03 -4.34 -38.12
CA ASN A 174 -10.07 -4.09 -39.20
C ASN A 174 -9.23 -2.85 -38.87
N THR A 175 -7.91 -3.01 -38.76
CA THR A 175 -6.95 -1.90 -38.78
C THR A 175 -6.17 -1.87 -40.10
N PRO A 176 -5.98 -0.69 -40.73
CA PRO A 176 -5.13 -0.54 -41.90
C PRO A 176 -3.64 -0.57 -41.52
N ILE A 177 -2.82 -1.21 -42.36
CA ILE A 177 -1.36 -1.26 -42.27
C ILE A 177 -0.77 0.05 -42.84
N PRO A 178 0.14 0.75 -42.12
CA PRO A 178 1.07 1.68 -42.74
C PRO A 178 2.48 1.06 -42.83
N ASN A 179 2.99 0.97 -44.06
CA ASN A 179 4.39 0.66 -44.35
C ASN A 179 5.31 1.79 -43.90
N GLY A 180 6.38 1.47 -43.17
CA GLY A 180 7.47 2.39 -42.87
C GLY A 180 8.68 1.67 -42.29
N LYS A 181 9.71 1.49 -43.12
CA LYS A 181 11.03 0.98 -42.72
C LYS A 181 11.67 1.92 -41.68
N SER A 182 12.22 1.37 -40.61
CA SER A 182 13.26 2.05 -39.82
C SER A 182 14.31 1.06 -39.35
N HIS A 183 15.54 1.55 -39.34
CA HIS A 183 16.80 0.85 -39.26
C HIS A 183 17.05 0.12 -37.94
N SER A 184 17.66 -1.06 -38.06
CA SER A 184 18.37 -1.78 -37.00
C SER A 184 19.63 -1.00 -36.58
N ASN A 185 19.81 -0.77 -35.28
CA ASN A 185 21.12 -0.59 -34.67
C ASN A 185 21.14 -1.31 -33.32
N GLY A 186 22.21 -2.09 -33.10
CA GLY A 186 22.34 -3.04 -31.99
C GLY A 186 22.48 -2.39 -30.61
N HIS A 187 21.94 -3.07 -29.61
CA HIS A 187 22.15 -2.83 -28.19
C HIS A 187 22.81 -4.06 -27.58
N VAL A 188 24.04 -3.92 -27.09
CA VAL A 188 24.73 -4.93 -26.26
C VAL A 188 25.31 -4.32 -24.97
N GLU A 189 25.05 -3.05 -24.65
CA GLU A 189 25.70 -2.38 -23.49
C GLU A 189 24.75 -1.85 -22.38
N GLU A 190 23.44 -2.14 -22.41
CA GLU A 190 22.46 -1.46 -21.53
C GLU A 190 22.07 -2.22 -20.23
N ASP A 191 22.34 -3.53 -20.12
CA ASP A 191 21.78 -4.36 -19.03
C ASP A 191 22.45 -4.16 -17.66
N CYS A 192 23.77 -3.94 -17.59
CA CYS A 192 24.47 -3.80 -16.30
C CYS A 192 24.20 -2.45 -15.60
N ALA A 193 24.02 -1.37 -16.37
CA ALA A 193 23.76 -0.04 -15.82
C ALA A 193 22.35 0.06 -15.22
N ALA A 194 21.35 -0.51 -15.91
CA ALA A 194 19.95 -0.51 -15.44
C ALA A 194 19.73 -1.39 -14.20
N ALA A 195 20.44 -2.52 -14.08
CA ALA A 195 20.38 -3.38 -12.90
C ALA A 195 21.00 -2.73 -11.66
N THR A 196 22.08 -1.97 -11.85
CA THR A 196 22.77 -1.21 -10.79
C THR A 196 21.87 -0.08 -10.26
N ASP A 197 21.17 0.63 -11.16
CA ASP A 197 20.25 1.71 -10.80
C ASP A 197 19.03 1.20 -10.00
N LYS A 198 18.38 0.13 -10.45
CA LYS A 198 17.24 -0.49 -9.74
C LYS A 198 17.61 -0.98 -8.33
N THR A 199 18.79 -1.57 -8.19
CA THR A 199 19.30 -2.04 -6.88
C THR A 199 19.53 -0.86 -5.93
N SER A 200 20.09 0.25 -6.45
CA SER A 200 20.31 1.46 -5.67
C SER A 200 19.01 2.08 -5.16
N ILE A 201 17.98 2.13 -5.99
CA ILE A 201 16.64 2.64 -5.63
C ILE A 201 16.01 1.77 -4.54
N LYS A 202 16.05 0.44 -4.71
CA LYS A 202 15.53 -0.51 -3.71
C LYS A 202 16.20 -0.33 -2.35
N VAL A 203 17.52 -0.19 -2.33
CA VAL A 203 18.30 0.06 -1.11
C VAL A 203 17.91 1.39 -0.46
N ALA A 204 17.80 2.47 -1.25
CA ALA A 204 17.41 3.79 -0.74
C ALA A 204 16.01 3.78 -0.12
N VAL A 205 15.05 3.12 -0.77
CA VAL A 205 13.66 3.01 -0.30
C VAL A 205 13.56 2.20 1.00
N ILE A 206 14.29 1.08 1.11
CA ILE A 206 14.34 0.30 2.34
C ILE A 206 15.00 1.11 3.47
N GLN A 207 16.06 1.86 3.18
CA GLN A 207 16.72 2.72 4.16
C GLN A 207 15.77 3.81 4.69
N GLU A 208 15.07 4.52 3.80
CA GLU A 208 14.07 5.53 4.18
C GLU A 208 12.97 4.92 5.08
N SER A 209 12.59 3.67 4.82
CA SER A 209 11.59 2.94 5.62
C SER A 209 12.10 2.58 7.02
N ILE A 210 13.36 2.21 7.14
CA ILE A 210 14.02 1.94 8.43
C ILE A 210 14.11 3.23 9.25
N ASP A 211 14.49 4.34 8.63
CA ASP A 211 14.61 5.64 9.28
C ASP A 211 13.23 6.10 9.81
N LEU A 212 12.16 5.86 9.05
CA LEU A 212 10.79 6.13 9.49
C LEU A 212 10.40 5.28 10.72
N CYS A 213 10.72 3.98 10.71
CA CYS A 213 10.47 3.10 11.85
C CYS A 213 11.25 3.54 13.10
N GLU A 214 12.48 4.01 12.93
CA GLU A 214 13.30 4.51 14.03
C GLU A 214 12.74 5.80 14.64
N GLY A 215 12.29 6.74 13.80
CA GLY A 215 11.55 7.91 14.25
C GLY A 215 10.34 7.54 15.09
N HIS A 216 9.53 6.58 14.62
CA HIS A 216 8.36 6.11 15.34
C HIS A 216 8.71 5.44 16.68
N LEU A 217 9.74 4.60 16.72
CA LEU A 217 10.21 3.97 17.96
C LEU A 217 10.67 5.00 19.01
N ASN A 218 11.29 6.10 18.57
CA ASN A 218 11.69 7.18 19.46
C ASN A 218 10.48 7.99 19.96
N GLN A 219 9.46 8.20 19.12
CA GLN A 219 8.19 8.77 19.54
C GLN A 219 7.53 7.91 20.62
N LEU A 220 7.43 6.59 20.41
CA LEU A 220 6.85 5.65 21.38
C LEU A 220 7.58 5.65 22.73
N LYS A 221 8.91 5.84 22.74
CA LYS A 221 9.66 6.01 24.01
C LYS A 221 9.24 7.28 24.75
N THR A 222 9.10 8.38 24.01
CA THR A 222 8.66 9.67 24.56
C THR A 222 7.23 9.57 25.09
N ASP A 223 6.31 9.01 24.31
CA ASP A 223 4.90 8.83 24.70
C ASP A 223 4.79 8.00 25.97
N ARG A 224 5.55 6.91 26.07
CA ARG A 224 5.61 6.09 27.29
C ARG A 224 6.01 6.91 28.51
N ALA A 225 7.06 7.73 28.41
CA ALA A 225 7.51 8.57 29.51
C ALA A 225 6.44 9.61 29.89
N VAL A 226 5.78 10.22 28.89
CA VAL A 226 4.72 11.21 29.09
C VAL A 226 3.51 10.58 29.81
N TYR A 227 3.02 9.42 29.35
CA TYR A 227 1.88 8.75 29.99
C TYR A 227 2.16 8.37 31.45
N PHE A 228 3.35 7.84 31.77
CA PHE A 228 3.70 7.54 33.15
C PHE A 228 3.87 8.79 34.01
N THR A 229 4.42 9.87 33.45
CA THR A 229 4.54 11.16 34.15
C THR A 229 3.17 11.74 34.48
N ILE A 230 2.26 11.77 33.52
CA ILE A 230 0.86 12.22 33.72
C ILE A 230 0.16 11.34 34.74
N SER A 231 0.30 10.01 34.63
CA SER A 231 -0.28 9.07 35.58
C SER A 231 0.22 9.31 37.00
N PHE A 232 1.51 9.61 37.19
CA PHE A 232 2.09 9.89 38.50
C PHE A 232 1.57 11.21 39.10
N ILE A 233 1.46 12.26 38.29
CA ILE A 233 0.88 13.54 38.70
C ILE A 233 -0.58 13.36 39.11
N LEU A 234 -1.39 12.67 38.30
CA LEU A 234 -2.80 12.41 38.59
C LEU A 234 -2.98 11.52 39.82
N LEU A 235 -2.11 10.53 40.03
CA LEU A 235 -2.12 9.70 41.23
C LEU A 235 -1.83 10.52 42.48
N THR A 236 -0.84 11.41 42.43
CA THR A 236 -0.52 12.34 43.53
C THR A 236 -1.71 13.25 43.83
N ALA A 237 -2.33 13.82 42.80
CA ALA A 237 -3.52 14.65 42.95
C ALA A 237 -4.71 13.87 43.54
N LEU A 238 -4.90 12.60 43.14
CA LEU A 238 -5.96 11.74 43.68
C LEU A 238 -5.75 11.42 45.16
N ILE A 239 -4.50 11.17 45.58
CA ILE A 239 -4.13 10.95 46.98
C ILE A 239 -4.39 12.21 47.81
N LEU A 240 -3.97 13.39 47.32
CA LEU A 240 -4.27 14.66 47.99
C LEU A 240 -5.79 14.87 48.13
N MET A 241 -6.57 14.62 47.08
CA MET A 241 -8.02 14.65 47.14
C MET A 241 -8.62 13.60 48.09
N ALA A 242 -7.92 12.51 48.41
CA ALA A 242 -8.40 11.52 49.37
C ALA A 242 -8.33 12.02 50.81
N GLU A 243 -7.33 12.84 51.14
CA GLU A 243 -7.10 13.35 52.50
C GLU A 243 -8.01 14.53 52.87
N PHE A 244 -8.38 15.39 51.90
CA PHE A 244 -9.20 16.56 52.20
C PHE A 244 -10.70 16.21 52.33
N PRO A 245 -11.39 16.71 53.38
CA PRO A 245 -12.82 16.45 53.58
C PRO A 245 -13.65 17.11 52.47
N VAL A 246 -14.76 16.48 52.13
CA VAL A 246 -15.62 16.93 51.04
C VAL A 246 -16.30 18.26 51.41
N PRO A 247 -16.27 19.29 50.53
CA PRO A 247 -17.03 20.52 50.74
C PRO A 247 -18.53 20.25 50.93
N HIS A 248 -19.15 20.96 51.86
CA HIS A 248 -20.56 20.78 52.22
C HIS A 248 -21.46 20.87 50.98
N GLY A 249 -22.30 19.85 50.76
CA GLY A 249 -23.25 19.79 49.64
C GLY A 249 -22.73 19.13 48.34
N TYR A 250 -21.43 18.85 48.20
CA TYR A 250 -20.83 18.34 46.95
C TYR A 250 -20.42 16.86 46.96
N LYS A 251 -20.94 16.06 47.89
CA LYS A 251 -20.53 14.66 48.11
C LYS A 251 -20.54 13.80 46.84
N THR A 252 -21.65 13.84 46.09
CA THR A 252 -21.81 13.04 44.87
C THR A 252 -20.86 13.50 43.76
N LEU A 253 -20.75 14.81 43.53
CA LEU A 253 -19.88 15.38 42.49
C LEU A 253 -18.41 15.05 42.76
N TYR A 254 -17.97 15.17 44.01
CA TYR A 254 -16.60 14.88 44.40
C TYR A 254 -16.24 13.39 44.23
N LEU A 255 -17.19 12.49 44.52
CA LEU A 255 -17.00 11.06 44.31
C LEU A 255 -16.91 10.71 42.82
N LEU A 256 -17.76 11.32 41.98
CA LEU A 256 -17.70 11.14 40.53
C LEU A 256 -16.37 11.64 39.95
N LEU A 257 -15.86 12.78 40.42
CA LEU A 257 -14.56 13.31 39.99
C LEU A 257 -13.42 12.34 40.34
N LYS A 258 -13.39 11.79 41.55
CA LYS A 258 -12.39 10.79 41.96
C LYS A 258 -12.43 9.55 41.07
N LEU A 259 -13.62 9.05 40.77
CA LEU A 259 -13.80 7.90 39.88
C LEU A 259 -13.29 8.20 38.46
N LEU A 260 -13.57 9.40 37.95
CA LEU A 260 -13.08 9.84 36.64
C LEU A 260 -11.56 9.93 36.60
N VAL A 261 -10.93 10.58 37.60
CA VAL A 261 -9.47 10.68 37.69
C VAL A 261 -8.83 9.31 37.78
N PHE A 262 -9.40 8.40 38.57
CA PHE A 262 -8.94 7.01 38.64
C PHE A 262 -9.05 6.29 37.28
N GLY A 263 -10.16 6.47 36.56
CA GLY A 263 -10.31 5.95 35.20
C GLY A 263 -9.26 6.47 34.22
N VAL A 264 -8.94 7.78 34.28
CA VAL A 264 -7.89 8.38 33.45
C VAL A 264 -6.51 7.83 33.81
N ILE A 265 -6.22 7.62 35.11
CA ILE A 265 -4.97 6.98 35.55
C ILE A 265 -4.85 5.57 34.95
N LEU A 266 -5.89 4.74 35.05
CA LEU A 266 -5.88 3.40 34.46
C LEU A 266 -5.65 3.43 32.96
N PHE A 267 -6.30 4.37 32.26
CA PHE A 267 -6.08 4.58 30.83
C PHE A 267 -4.62 4.96 30.52
N CYS A 268 -4.03 5.93 31.24
CA CYS A 268 -2.64 6.31 31.04
C CYS A 268 -1.67 5.16 31.33
N VAL A 269 -1.90 4.37 32.38
CA VAL A 269 -1.07 3.20 32.69
C VAL A 269 -1.19 2.15 31.58
N PHE A 270 -2.40 1.87 31.10
CA PHE A 270 -2.61 0.94 29.98
C PHE A 270 -1.89 1.41 28.72
N MET A 271 -2.03 2.69 28.35
CA MET A 271 -1.38 3.28 27.18
C MET A 271 0.15 3.25 27.30
N GLY A 272 0.71 3.59 28.46
CA GLY A 272 2.15 3.57 28.71
C GLY A 272 2.76 2.18 28.86
N SER A 273 1.95 1.14 29.07
CA SER A 273 2.40 -0.25 29.28
C SER A 273 2.06 -1.18 28.11
N LEU A 274 0.90 -1.82 28.14
CA LEU A 274 0.51 -2.87 27.21
C LEU A 274 0.40 -2.35 25.78
N TRP A 275 -0.28 -1.23 25.59
CA TRP A 275 -0.45 -0.64 24.25
C TRP A 275 0.90 -0.25 23.65
N ASN A 276 1.71 0.52 24.39
CA ASN A 276 3.04 0.91 23.96
C ASN A 276 3.96 -0.30 23.67
N LEU A 277 3.86 -1.37 24.48
CA LEU A 277 4.63 -2.59 24.26
C LEU A 277 4.25 -3.28 22.96
N MET A 278 2.94 -3.45 22.71
CA MET A 278 2.44 -4.05 21.47
C MET A 278 2.89 -3.25 20.25
N GLU A 279 2.69 -1.94 20.30
CA GLU A 279 3.01 -1.01 19.22
C GLU A 279 4.52 -0.98 18.92
N ARG A 280 5.35 -0.91 19.97
CA ARG A 280 6.80 -0.97 19.85
C ARG A 280 7.27 -2.30 19.28
N ASN A 281 6.71 -3.43 19.73
CA ASN A 281 7.11 -4.75 19.24
C ASN A 281 6.73 -4.93 17.76
N GLY A 282 5.54 -4.46 17.35
CA GLY A 282 5.12 -4.46 15.95
C GLY A 282 6.08 -3.64 15.07
N THR A 283 6.37 -2.41 15.49
CA THR A 283 7.31 -1.54 14.75
C THR A 283 8.73 -2.10 14.73
N LEU A 284 9.21 -2.64 15.85
CA LEU A 284 10.55 -3.24 15.92
C LEU A 284 10.68 -4.47 15.03
N SER A 285 9.68 -5.34 15.01
CA SER A 285 9.66 -6.52 14.13
C SER A 285 9.74 -6.12 12.65
N GLY A 286 8.95 -5.12 12.24
CA GLY A 286 9.00 -4.57 10.88
C GLY A 286 10.38 -3.98 10.55
N LYS A 287 10.94 -3.17 11.44
CA LYS A 287 12.30 -2.59 11.29
C LYS A 287 13.35 -3.68 11.11
N THR A 288 13.40 -4.67 12.00
CA THR A 288 14.39 -5.76 11.94
C THR A 288 14.26 -6.56 10.64
N SER A 289 13.04 -6.82 10.18
CA SER A 289 12.79 -7.48 8.89
C SER A 289 13.39 -6.70 7.71
N MET A 290 13.23 -5.37 7.71
CA MET A 290 13.82 -4.47 6.71
C MET A 290 15.35 -4.41 6.78
N GLU A 291 15.93 -4.37 7.99
CA GLU A 291 17.38 -4.39 8.21
C GLU A 291 18.00 -5.68 7.68
N MET A 292 17.36 -6.83 7.92
CA MET A 292 17.81 -8.13 7.40
C MET A 292 17.79 -8.16 5.87
N LYS A 293 16.73 -7.62 5.23
CA LYS A 293 16.64 -7.51 3.77
C LYS A 293 17.72 -6.58 3.19
N LEU A 294 17.99 -5.47 3.88
CA LEU A 294 19.04 -4.52 3.48
C LEU A 294 20.44 -5.14 3.60
N ALA A 295 20.71 -5.84 4.69
CA ALA A 295 21.97 -6.55 4.90
C ALA A 295 22.19 -7.64 3.82
N GLY A 296 21.15 -8.41 3.50
CA GLY A 296 21.18 -9.39 2.40
C GLY A 296 21.50 -8.74 1.05
N SER A 297 20.89 -7.59 0.75
CA SER A 297 21.16 -6.84 -0.48
C SER A 297 22.59 -6.32 -0.59
N LYS A 298 23.24 -5.98 0.54
CA LYS A 298 24.64 -5.51 0.58
C LYS A 298 25.67 -6.65 0.48
N LEU A 299 25.29 -7.89 0.81
CA LEU A 299 26.15 -9.06 0.73
C LEU A 299 26.17 -9.72 -0.66
N LEU A 300 25.08 -9.59 -1.42
CA LEU A 300 24.96 -10.09 -2.80
C LEU A 300 26.00 -9.55 -3.83
N PRO A 301 26.46 -8.28 -3.78
CA PRO A 301 27.47 -7.80 -4.73
C PRO A 301 28.88 -8.39 -4.54
N LEU A 302 29.11 -9.25 -3.53
CA LEU A 302 30.42 -9.87 -3.25
C LEU A 302 30.52 -11.35 -3.67
N LYS A 303 29.49 -11.90 -4.33
CA LYS A 303 29.44 -13.34 -4.66
C LYS A 303 29.33 -13.64 -6.16
N THR A 304 29.82 -12.74 -6.99
CA THR A 304 30.04 -12.96 -8.42
C THR A 304 31.54 -12.93 -8.69
N ASP A 305 32.22 -14.02 -8.32
CA ASP A 305 33.56 -14.39 -8.79
C ASP A 305 33.51 -15.86 -9.24
#